data_AF-A0A2T4NRM4-F1
#
_entry.id   AF-A0A2T4NRM4-F1
#
_cell.length_a   1.000
_cell.length_b   1.000
_cell.length_c   1.000
_cell.angle_alpha   90.00
_cell.angle_beta   90.00
_cell.angle_gamma   90.00
#
_symmetry.space_group_name_H-M   'P 1'
#
loop_
_entity.id
_entity.type
_entity.pdbx_description
1 polymer ?
#
loop_
_entity_poly.entity_id
_entity_poly.type
_entity_poly.pdbx_seq_one_letter_code
_entity_poly.pdbx_strand_id
1 'polypeptide(L)'
;MGEHDECVREVQRLLRAKGADIGVDGDFGPQTLRRVTAFQVLAGLQPNGVVAEPTKEALYTSPVRMRVWSQQKVRQRVREVFPEVPDKAVAIADCQSFLDPLHILPNTNGTRNWGLFQISDARLRELGGTPREALDPEWNIRAARKLWSRDRDFGDWPHCERAADALGSPAPERT
;
A
#
# COMPACT_ATOMS: atom_id res chain seq x y z
N MET A 1 7.01 29.21 4.34
CA MET A 1 7.23 28.79 5.74
C MET A 1 6.29 29.61 6.59
N GLY A 2 5.29 28.97 7.20
CA GLY A 2 4.15 29.61 7.85
C GLY A 2 2.83 29.42 7.08
N GLU A 3 1.73 29.28 7.83
CA GLU A 3 0.35 28.92 7.44
C GLU A 3 0.16 27.60 6.67
N HIS A 4 0.84 27.42 5.53
CA HIS A 4 0.78 26.18 4.74
C HIS A 4 1.28 24.97 5.56
N ASP A 5 2.35 25.16 6.32
CA ASP A 5 2.95 24.11 7.14
C ASP A 5 2.02 23.71 8.29
N GLU A 6 1.29 24.66 8.90
CA GLU A 6 0.31 24.37 9.96
C GLU A 6 -0.93 23.66 9.42
N CYS A 7 -1.39 24.02 8.21
CA CYS A 7 -2.46 23.30 7.53
C CYS A 7 -2.07 21.84 7.28
N VAL A 8 -0.84 21.58 6.84
CA VAL A 8 -0.34 20.23 6.61
C VAL A 8 -0.17 19.48 7.93
N ARG A 9 0.40 20.11 8.97
CA ARG A 9 0.50 19.51 10.30
C ARG A 9 -0.87 19.09 10.82
N GLU A 10 -1.90 19.89 10.61
CA GLU A 10 -3.25 19.56 11.05
C GLU A 10 -3.80 18.33 10.33
N VAL A 11 -3.64 18.25 9.01
CA VAL A 11 -4.00 17.06 8.24
C VAL A 11 -3.25 15.82 8.76
N GLN A 12 -1.95 15.93 9.00
CA GLN A 12 -1.13 14.83 9.52
C GLN A 12 -1.57 14.40 10.92
N ARG A 13 -1.90 15.35 11.82
CA ARG A 13 -2.43 15.08 13.16
C ARG A 13 -3.77 14.34 13.08
N LEU A 14 -4.69 14.80 12.23
CA LEU A 14 -6.00 14.17 12.03
C LEU A 14 -5.86 12.74 11.48
N LEU A 15 -5.01 12.54 10.47
CA LEU A 15 -4.71 11.21 9.93
C LEU A 15 -4.11 10.29 10.99
N ARG A 16 -3.15 10.79 11.79
CA ARG A 16 -2.58 10.05 12.92
C ARG A 16 -3.65 9.69 13.95
N ALA A 17 -4.57 10.61 14.27
CA ALA A 17 -5.67 10.35 15.19
C ALA A 17 -6.65 9.27 14.67
N LYS A 18 -6.81 9.15 13.35
CA LYS A 18 -7.54 8.03 12.70
C LYS A 18 -6.75 6.72 12.73
N GLY A 19 -5.50 6.73 13.18
CA GLY A 19 -4.62 5.55 13.31
C GLY A 19 -3.69 5.31 12.13
N ALA A 20 -3.47 6.30 11.26
CA ALA A 20 -2.48 6.20 10.19
C ALA A 20 -1.06 6.26 10.75
N ASP A 21 -0.17 5.42 10.23
CA ASP A 21 1.27 5.53 10.48
C ASP A 21 1.86 6.65 9.61
N ILE A 22 2.12 7.81 10.24
CA ILE A 22 2.61 9.02 9.58
C ILE A 22 3.34 9.97 10.56
N GLY A 23 4.39 10.63 10.07
CA GLY A 23 5.05 11.76 10.74
C GLY A 23 4.17 13.02 10.78
N VAL A 24 4.45 13.93 11.72
CA VAL A 24 3.84 15.27 11.74
C VAL A 24 4.99 16.27 11.59
N ASP A 25 5.45 16.45 10.36
CA ASP A 25 6.61 17.27 10.00
C ASP A 25 6.20 18.60 9.33
N GLY A 26 4.94 18.73 8.91
CA GLY A 26 4.43 19.90 8.19
C GLY A 26 4.69 19.87 6.69
N ASP A 27 5.26 18.78 6.17
CA ASP A 27 5.56 18.61 4.75
C ASP A 27 4.52 17.74 4.06
N PHE A 28 3.95 18.26 2.95
CA PHE A 28 3.06 17.46 2.11
C PHE A 28 3.87 16.56 1.17
N GLY A 29 4.59 15.62 1.75
CA GLY A 29 5.41 14.65 1.02
C GLY A 29 4.63 13.41 0.55
N PRO A 30 5.33 12.43 -0.07
CA PRO A 30 4.72 11.21 -0.57
C PRO A 30 3.96 10.40 0.50
N GLN A 31 4.43 10.40 1.75
CA GLN A 31 3.73 9.71 2.84
C GLN A 31 2.38 10.39 3.15
N THR A 32 2.36 11.72 3.26
CA THR A 32 1.13 12.50 3.46
C THR A 32 0.15 12.26 2.32
N LEU A 33 0.60 12.33 1.07
CA LEU A 33 -0.22 12.03 -0.11
C LEU A 33 -0.85 10.63 -0.02
N ARG A 34 -0.06 9.59 0.25
CA ARG A 34 -0.56 8.21 0.40
C ARG A 34 -1.64 8.09 1.46
N ARG A 35 -1.42 8.69 2.64
CA ARG A 35 -2.39 8.63 3.74
C ARG A 35 -3.66 9.40 3.43
N VAL A 36 -3.57 10.58 2.80
CA VAL A 36 -4.76 11.31 2.33
C VAL A 36 -5.54 10.47 1.32
N THR A 37 -4.87 9.89 0.32
CA THR A 37 -5.53 9.04 -0.68
C THR A 37 -6.19 7.81 -0.04
N ALA A 38 -5.49 7.12 0.86
CA ALA A 38 -6.05 5.98 1.59
C ALA A 38 -7.26 6.39 2.43
N PHE A 39 -7.16 7.52 3.14
CA PHE A 39 -8.28 8.07 3.91
C PHE A 39 -9.50 8.34 3.02
N GLN A 40 -9.30 8.99 1.88
CA GLN A 40 -10.37 9.29 0.93
C GLN A 40 -11.05 8.00 0.43
N VAL A 41 -10.29 6.97 0.06
CA VAL A 41 -10.86 5.65 -0.30
C VAL A 41 -11.69 5.07 0.85
N LEU A 42 -11.15 5.10 2.08
CA LEU A 42 -11.82 4.53 3.24
C LEU A 42 -13.07 5.33 3.66
N ALA A 43 -13.08 6.64 3.40
CA ALA A 43 -14.20 7.54 3.67
C ALA A 43 -15.23 7.59 2.54
N GLY A 44 -15.02 6.85 1.43
CA GLY A 44 -15.93 6.87 0.28
C GLY A 44 -15.87 8.16 -0.55
N LEU A 45 -14.79 8.91 -0.45
CA LEU A 45 -14.53 10.13 -1.22
C LEU A 45 -13.78 9.82 -2.51
N GLN A 46 -13.77 10.78 -3.44
CA GLN A 46 -12.89 10.70 -4.61
C GLN A 46 -11.43 10.69 -4.13
N PRO A 47 -10.64 9.65 -4.43
CA PRO A 47 -9.31 9.50 -3.86
C PRO A 47 -8.26 10.33 -4.61
N ASN A 48 -8.46 11.63 -4.84
CA ASN A 48 -7.56 12.45 -5.66
C ASN A 48 -6.26 12.90 -4.94
N GLY A 49 -6.11 12.62 -3.65
CA GLY A 49 -4.96 13.05 -2.85
C GLY A 49 -4.97 14.53 -2.46
N VAL A 50 -6.02 15.27 -2.83
CA VAL A 50 -6.18 16.70 -2.58
C VAL A 50 -7.07 16.92 -1.36
N VAL A 51 -6.60 17.71 -0.39
CA VAL A 51 -7.34 18.04 0.84
C VAL A 51 -8.25 19.25 0.61
N ALA A 52 -9.27 19.06 -0.24
CA ALA A 52 -10.35 20.02 -0.45
C ALA A 52 -11.43 19.91 0.66
N GLU A 53 -12.44 20.78 0.61
CA GLU A 53 -13.49 20.87 1.64
C GLU A 53 -14.12 19.53 2.04
N PRO A 54 -14.52 18.64 1.10
CA PRO A 54 -15.09 17.34 1.49
C PRO A 54 -14.11 16.45 2.26
N THR A 55 -12.81 16.54 1.95
CA THR A 55 -11.77 15.79 2.66
C THR A 55 -11.51 16.37 4.04
N LYS A 56 -11.49 17.71 4.16
CA LYS A 56 -11.33 18.40 5.45
C LYS A 56 -12.48 18.02 6.39
N GLU A 57 -13.72 18.16 5.95
CA GLU A 57 -14.90 17.83 6.73
C GLU A 57 -14.84 16.37 7.21
N ALA A 58 -14.57 15.44 6.29
CA ALA A 58 -14.48 14.03 6.61
C ALA A 58 -13.36 13.71 7.62
N LEU A 59 -12.20 14.39 7.56
CA LEU A 59 -11.12 14.19 8.54
C LEU A 59 -11.59 14.46 9.98
N TYR A 60 -12.46 15.44 10.18
CA TYR A 60 -13.06 15.73 11.49
C TYR A 60 -14.19 14.77 11.85
N THR A 61 -15.10 14.46 10.92
CA THR A 61 -16.39 13.83 11.26
C THR A 61 -16.46 12.33 10.99
N SER A 62 -15.67 11.81 10.04
CA SER A 62 -15.79 10.43 9.56
C SER A 62 -15.33 9.40 10.61
N PRO A 63 -16.04 8.28 10.82
CA PRO A 63 -15.63 7.23 11.76
C PRO A 63 -14.52 6.30 11.22
N VAL A 64 -13.95 6.62 10.05
CA VAL A 64 -12.89 5.82 9.42
C VAL A 64 -11.74 5.55 10.37
N ARG A 65 -11.22 4.33 10.32
CA ARG A 65 -10.00 3.92 11.01
C ARG A 65 -8.98 3.50 9.97
N MET A 66 -7.77 4.04 10.09
CA MET A 66 -6.64 3.77 9.20
C MET A 66 -5.63 2.81 9.81
N ARG A 67 -5.92 2.28 11.00
CA ARG A 67 -5.08 1.25 11.62
C ARG A 67 -5.15 -0.04 10.82
N VAL A 68 -4.01 -0.45 10.29
CA VAL A 68 -3.84 -1.69 9.52
C VAL A 68 -2.97 -2.69 10.28
N TRP A 69 -2.69 -3.84 9.68
CA TRP A 69 -1.84 -4.87 10.27
C TRP A 69 -0.40 -4.39 10.44
N SER A 70 0.28 -4.89 11.47
CA SER A 70 1.72 -4.69 11.62
C SER A 70 2.49 -5.44 10.54
N GLN A 71 3.71 -4.99 10.23
CA GLN A 71 4.59 -5.68 9.29
C GLN A 71 4.78 -7.17 9.66
N GLN A 72 4.91 -7.49 10.95
CA GLN A 72 5.04 -8.88 11.41
C GLN A 72 3.81 -9.72 11.06
N LYS A 73 2.61 -9.20 11.28
CA LYS A 73 1.36 -9.89 10.93
C LYS A 73 1.24 -10.07 9.42
N VAL A 74 1.62 -9.06 8.64
CA VAL A 74 1.68 -9.16 7.17
C VAL A 74 2.66 -10.26 6.76
N ARG A 75 3.89 -10.28 7.28
CA ARG A 75 4.89 -11.32 6.98
C ARG A 75 4.34 -12.71 7.27
N GLN A 76 3.75 -12.91 8.45
CA GLN A 76 3.16 -14.18 8.83
C GLN A 76 2.08 -14.59 7.82
N ARG A 77 1.16 -13.68 7.50
CA ARG A 77 0.04 -14.01 6.62
C ARG A 77 0.47 -14.30 5.19
N VAL A 78 1.45 -13.56 4.67
CA VAL A 78 2.02 -13.83 3.34
C VAL A 78 2.64 -15.22 3.30
N ARG A 79 3.40 -15.63 4.32
CA ARG A 79 3.96 -17.00 4.38
C ARG A 79 2.88 -18.08 4.40
N GLU A 80 1.79 -17.85 5.13
CA GLU A 80 0.66 -18.79 5.17
C GLU A 80 -0.07 -18.93 3.82
N VAL A 81 -0.16 -17.84 3.06
CA VAL A 81 -0.87 -17.82 1.76
C VAL A 81 0.01 -18.32 0.60
N PHE A 82 1.34 -18.24 0.75
CA PHE A 82 2.32 -18.72 -0.23
C PHE A 82 3.24 -19.79 0.36
N PRO A 83 2.70 -20.96 0.78
CA PRO A 83 3.50 -21.99 1.43
C PRO A 83 4.61 -22.56 0.54
N GLU A 84 4.49 -22.46 -0.79
CA GLU A 84 5.47 -22.97 -1.74
C GLU A 84 6.69 -22.05 -1.91
N VAL A 85 6.51 -20.75 -1.72
CA VAL A 85 7.55 -19.72 -1.91
C VAL A 85 7.47 -18.62 -0.85
N PRO A 86 7.46 -18.97 0.45
CA PRO A 86 7.08 -18.05 1.53
C PRO A 86 8.03 -16.85 1.66
N ASP A 87 9.34 -17.09 1.58
CA ASP A 87 10.34 -16.02 1.74
C ASP A 87 10.40 -15.12 0.51
N LYS A 88 10.28 -15.68 -0.70
CA LYS A 88 10.20 -14.90 -1.94
C LYS A 88 8.94 -14.02 -1.93
N ALA A 89 7.79 -14.57 -1.57
CA ALA A 89 6.54 -13.80 -1.49
C ALA A 89 6.63 -12.64 -0.49
N VAL A 90 7.26 -12.86 0.67
CA VAL A 90 7.51 -11.78 1.65
C VAL A 90 8.46 -10.72 1.07
N ALA A 91 9.53 -11.12 0.40
CA ALA A 91 10.47 -10.19 -0.22
C ALA A 91 9.82 -9.34 -1.33
N ILE A 92 8.93 -9.93 -2.14
CA ILE A 92 8.12 -9.19 -3.11
C ILE A 92 7.26 -8.13 -2.42
N ALA A 93 6.47 -8.52 -1.41
CA ALA A 93 5.59 -7.59 -0.71
C ALA A 93 6.36 -6.46 -0.01
N ASP A 94 7.53 -6.77 0.56
CA ASP A 94 8.43 -5.81 1.20
C ASP A 94 9.00 -4.81 0.18
N CYS A 95 9.50 -5.29 -0.96
CA CYS A 95 9.98 -4.45 -2.06
C CYS A 95 8.88 -3.55 -2.65
N GLN A 96 7.65 -4.05 -2.74
CA GLN A 96 6.53 -3.32 -3.34
C GLN A 96 5.93 -2.24 -2.43
N SER A 97 5.89 -2.49 -1.12
CA SER A 97 5.10 -1.66 -0.20
C SER A 97 5.74 -1.37 1.14
N PHE A 98 6.94 -1.91 1.42
CA PHE A 98 7.52 -1.97 2.77
C PHE A 98 6.59 -2.66 3.78
N LEU A 99 5.78 -3.61 3.27
CA LEU A 99 4.74 -4.32 4.01
C LEU A 99 3.68 -3.39 4.64
N ASP A 100 3.43 -2.25 4.01
CA ASP A 100 2.39 -1.30 4.40
C ASP A 100 1.12 -1.50 3.55
N PRO A 101 0.00 -1.96 4.15
CA PRO A 101 -1.27 -2.15 3.44
C PRO A 101 -1.84 -0.86 2.83
N LEU A 102 -1.44 0.32 3.32
CA LEU A 102 -1.87 1.61 2.81
C LEU A 102 -0.84 2.25 1.87
N HIS A 103 0.08 1.46 1.31
CA HIS A 103 1.01 1.93 0.29
C HIS A 103 0.29 2.08 -1.06
N ILE A 104 0.19 3.32 -1.54
CA ILE A 104 -0.47 3.65 -2.81
C ILE A 104 0.54 4.37 -3.69
N LEU A 105 0.69 3.93 -4.94
CA LEU A 105 1.54 4.62 -5.92
C LEU A 105 0.69 5.10 -7.10
N PRO A 106 0.72 6.41 -7.41
CA PRO A 106 0.13 6.92 -8.64
C PRO A 106 1.04 6.58 -9.84
N ASN A 107 0.42 6.18 -10.94
CA ASN A 107 1.07 5.99 -12.22
C ASN A 107 0.90 7.25 -13.09
N THR A 108 1.80 7.46 -14.04
CA THR A 108 1.79 8.63 -14.94
C THR A 108 0.56 8.70 -15.85
N ASN A 109 -0.09 7.57 -16.11
CA ASN A 109 -1.32 7.45 -16.91
C ASN A 109 -2.60 7.69 -16.10
N GLY A 110 -2.51 8.14 -14.85
CA GLY A 110 -3.65 8.39 -13.96
C GLY A 110 -4.21 7.16 -13.24
N THR A 111 -3.73 5.95 -13.57
CA THR A 111 -4.04 4.73 -12.80
C THR A 111 -3.20 4.65 -11.53
N ARG A 112 -3.51 3.69 -10.67
CA ARG A 112 -2.79 3.46 -9.42
C ARG A 112 -2.52 2.00 -9.15
N ASN A 113 -1.57 1.81 -8.25
CA ASN A 113 -1.23 0.54 -7.64
C ASN A 113 -1.55 0.59 -6.15
N TRP A 114 -2.10 -0.51 -5.63
CA TRP A 114 -2.75 -0.52 -4.33
C TRP A 114 -2.17 -1.60 -3.40
N GLY A 115 -1.84 -1.18 -2.18
CA GLY A 115 -1.56 -2.03 -1.03
C GLY A 115 -0.29 -2.88 -1.15
N LEU A 116 -0.29 -4.00 -0.43
CA LEU A 116 0.89 -4.82 -0.16
C LEU A 116 1.63 -5.32 -1.41
N PHE A 117 0.86 -5.77 -2.40
CA PHE A 117 1.37 -6.26 -3.66
C PHE A 117 1.10 -5.28 -4.81
N GLN A 118 0.93 -3.98 -4.53
CA GLN A 118 0.82 -2.95 -5.57
C GLN A 118 -0.11 -3.35 -6.74
N ILE A 119 -1.28 -3.92 -6.41
CA ILE A 119 -2.23 -4.43 -7.41
C ILE A 119 -2.72 -3.24 -8.23
N SER A 120 -2.58 -3.30 -9.56
CA SER A 120 -2.97 -2.18 -10.42
C SER A 120 -4.48 -2.07 -10.59
N ASP A 121 -4.99 -0.89 -10.95
CA ASP A 121 -6.42 -0.70 -11.30
C ASP A 121 -6.90 -1.67 -12.38
N ALA A 122 -6.04 -2.05 -13.33
CA ALA A 122 -6.37 -3.03 -14.37
C ALA A 122 -6.61 -4.41 -13.75
N ARG A 123 -5.71 -4.88 -12.89
CA ARG A 123 -5.87 -6.16 -12.19
C ARG A 123 -7.02 -6.15 -11.20
N LEU A 124 -7.31 -5.01 -10.54
CA LEU A 124 -8.50 -4.88 -9.70
C LEU A 124 -9.79 -5.13 -10.49
N ARG A 125 -9.91 -4.55 -11.69
CA ARG A 125 -11.08 -4.79 -12.56
C ARG A 125 -11.18 -6.25 -12.99
N GLU A 126 -10.08 -6.90 -13.37
CA GLU A 126 -10.06 -8.32 -13.71
C GLU A 126 -10.49 -9.22 -12.55
N LEU A 127 -10.11 -8.85 -11.32
CA LEU A 127 -10.40 -9.62 -10.11
C LEU A 127 -11.77 -9.29 -9.49
N GLY A 128 -12.52 -8.33 -10.07
CA GLY A 128 -13.78 -7.84 -9.52
C GLY A 128 -13.64 -7.10 -8.19
N GLY A 129 -12.46 -6.53 -7.92
CA GLY A 129 -12.16 -5.83 -6.68
C GLY A 129 -12.31 -4.32 -6.78
N THR A 130 -12.36 -3.67 -5.61
CA THR A 130 -12.42 -2.22 -5.44
C THR A 130 -11.14 -1.68 -4.81
N PRO A 131 -10.83 -0.37 -4.96
CA PRO A 131 -9.72 0.25 -4.22
C PRO A 131 -9.81 0.07 -2.71
N ARG A 132 -11.03 0.04 -2.14
CA ARG A 132 -11.24 -0.19 -0.72
C ARG A 132 -10.81 -1.61 -0.31
N GLU A 133 -11.19 -2.62 -1.08
CA GLU A 133 -10.75 -4.00 -0.85
C GLU A 133 -9.24 -4.15 -1.10
N ALA A 134 -8.68 -3.42 -2.05
CA ALA A 134 -7.24 -3.44 -2.31
C ALA A 134 -6.41 -2.90 -1.12
N LEU A 135 -6.99 -2.04 -0.27
CA LEU A 135 -6.38 -1.57 0.97
C LEU A 135 -6.61 -2.51 2.17
N ASP A 136 -7.50 -3.50 2.03
CA ASP A 136 -7.61 -4.57 3.01
C ASP A 136 -6.45 -5.56 2.82
N PRO A 137 -5.59 -5.78 3.84
CA PRO A 137 -4.41 -6.61 3.68
C PRO A 137 -4.73 -8.08 3.38
N GLU A 138 -5.83 -8.64 3.91
CA GLU A 138 -6.21 -10.03 3.65
C GLU A 138 -6.63 -10.19 2.19
N TRP A 139 -7.49 -9.29 1.70
CA TRP A 139 -7.93 -9.30 0.32
C TRP A 139 -6.75 -9.10 -0.64
N ASN A 140 -5.87 -8.13 -0.36
CA ASN A 140 -4.70 -7.84 -1.22
C ASN A 140 -3.75 -9.05 -1.33
N ILE A 141 -3.44 -9.71 -0.20
CA ILE A 141 -2.59 -10.92 -0.20
C ILE A 141 -3.25 -12.05 -1.00
N ARG A 142 -4.56 -12.25 -0.86
CA ARG A 142 -5.29 -13.28 -1.63
C ARG A 142 -5.40 -12.95 -3.11
N ALA A 143 -5.57 -11.68 -3.46
CA ALA A 143 -5.54 -11.21 -4.84
C ALA A 143 -4.19 -11.52 -5.48
N ALA A 144 -3.08 -11.22 -4.78
CA ALA A 144 -1.75 -11.58 -5.24
C ALA A 144 -1.59 -13.10 -5.44
N ARG A 145 -2.13 -13.91 -4.52
CA ARG A 145 -2.12 -15.38 -4.68
C ARG A 145 -2.88 -15.85 -5.91
N LYS A 146 -4.02 -15.23 -6.23
CA LYS A 146 -4.80 -15.56 -7.44
C LYS A 146 -4.01 -15.26 -8.71
N LEU A 147 -3.32 -14.11 -8.74
CA LEU A 147 -2.45 -13.74 -9.86
C LEU A 147 -1.28 -14.71 -10.00
N TRP A 148 -0.55 -14.96 -8.91
CA TRP A 148 0.55 -15.93 -8.87
C TRP A 148 0.12 -17.34 -9.30
N SER A 149 -1.10 -17.78 -8.94
CA SER A 149 -1.55 -19.15 -9.25
C SER A 149 -1.81 -19.38 -10.75
N ARG A 150 -1.83 -18.35 -11.59
CA ARG A 150 -2.01 -18.48 -13.05
C ARG A 150 -0.81 -19.18 -13.69
N ASP A 151 0.39 -18.69 -13.41
CA ASP A 151 1.64 -19.15 -14.01
C ASP A 151 2.63 -19.74 -12.98
N ARG A 152 2.24 -19.71 -11.69
CA ARG A 152 3.07 -20.08 -10.53
C ARG A 152 4.36 -19.27 -10.39
N ASP A 153 4.33 -18.02 -10.86
CA ASP A 153 5.44 -17.08 -10.82
C ASP A 153 4.99 -15.70 -10.30
N PHE A 154 5.96 -14.79 -10.13
CA PHE A 154 5.69 -13.39 -9.77
C PHE A 154 5.81 -12.46 -10.98
N GLY A 155 5.40 -12.91 -12.17
CA GLY A 155 5.50 -12.15 -13.42
C GLY A 155 4.74 -10.81 -13.42
N ASP A 156 3.73 -10.65 -12.56
CA ASP A 156 3.05 -9.36 -12.31
C ASP A 156 3.94 -8.36 -11.53
N TRP A 157 5.09 -8.78 -10.98
CA TRP A 157 6.03 -7.98 -10.19
C TRP A 157 7.50 -8.15 -10.63
N PRO A 158 7.84 -7.93 -11.91
CA PRO A 158 9.11 -8.35 -12.50
C PRO A 158 10.35 -7.62 -11.93
N HIS A 159 10.18 -6.41 -11.40
CA HIS A 159 11.29 -5.67 -10.78
C HIS A 159 11.65 -6.24 -9.42
N CYS A 160 10.66 -6.47 -8.57
CA CYS A 160 10.87 -7.05 -7.24
C CYS A 160 11.22 -8.54 -7.32
N GLU A 161 10.72 -9.26 -8.32
CA GLU A 161 11.07 -10.67 -8.54
C GLU A 161 12.57 -10.83 -8.79
N ARG A 162 13.13 -10.06 -9.72
CA ARG A 162 14.58 -10.08 -9.97
C ARG A 162 15.40 -9.70 -8.73
N ALA A 163 14.91 -8.74 -7.94
CA ALA A 163 15.57 -8.35 -6.70
C ALA A 163 15.54 -9.48 -5.66
N ALA A 164 14.42 -10.18 -5.52
CA ALA A 164 14.28 -11.33 -4.62
C ALA A 164 15.17 -12.51 -5.06
N ASP A 165 15.27 -12.77 -6.37
CA ASP A 165 16.13 -13.84 -6.91
C ASP A 165 17.62 -13.53 -6.70
N ALA A 166 18.02 -12.26 -6.79
CA ALA A 166 19.38 -11.83 -6.49
C ALA A 166 19.76 -12.00 -5.01
N LEU A 167 18.80 -11.89 -4.08
CA LEU A 167 19.01 -12.13 -2.65
C LEU A 167 19.07 -13.62 -2.30
N GLY A 168 18.46 -14.50 -3.10
CA GLY A 168 18.46 -15.95 -2.92
C GLY A 168 19.63 -16.69 -3.59
N SER A 169 20.42 -16.01 -4.43
CA SER A 169 21.57 -16.60 -5.12
C SER A 169 22.78 -16.69 -4.17
N PRO A 170 23.43 -17.85 -3.99
CA PRO A 170 24.68 -17.93 -3.23
C PRO A 170 25.75 -17.07 -3.93
N ALA A 171 26.55 -16.34 -3.14
CA ALA A 171 27.64 -15.52 -3.67
C ALA A 171 28.58 -16.39 -4.54
N PRO A 172 29.10 -15.88 -5.67
CA PRO A 172 30.05 -16.65 -6.47
C PRO A 172 31.30 -16.94 -5.63
N GLU A 173 31.66 -18.21 -5.52
CA GLU A 173 32.93 -18.65 -4.93
C GLU A 173 34.07 -17.97 -5.70
N ARG A 174 34.83 -17.11 -5.01
CA ARG A 174 36.06 -16.53 -5.55
C ARG A 174 37.13 -17.62 -5.55
N THR A 175 37.33 -18.26 -6.70
CA THR A 175 38.58 -18.97 -7.04
C THR A 175 39.73 -18.00 -7.24
#